data_AF-A0A4P8XIN2-F1
#
_entry.id   AF-A0A4P8XIN2-F1
#
_cell.length_a   1.000
_cell.length_b   1.000
_cell.length_c   1.000
_cell.angle_alpha   90.00
_cell.angle_beta   90.00
_cell.angle_gamma   90.00
#
_symmetry.space_group_name_H-M   'P 1'
#
loop_
_entity.id
_entity.type
_entity.pdbx_description
1 polymer ?
#
loop_
_entity_poly.entity_id
_entity_poly.type
_entity_poly.pdbx_seq_one_letter_code
_entity_poly.pdbx_strand_id
1 'polypeptide(L)'
;MLDKFVVSMASLRLFSGSVEILAAIWMLRLNQVDKALAVNSALAFVGPLVLILTTTIGLFGMADKLSWGKIGWIMCGAAFLLYGILKK
;
A
#
# COMPACT_ATOMS: atom_id res chain seq x y z
N MET A 1 -8.21 -22.52 11.75
CA MET A 1 -6.84 -22.08 11.37
C MET A 1 -7.00 -20.84 10.51
N LEU A 2 -6.18 -19.80 10.69
CA LEU A 2 -6.28 -18.59 9.87
C LEU A 2 -5.75 -18.83 8.45
N ASP A 3 -6.37 -18.21 7.46
CA ASP A 3 -5.91 -18.29 6.06
C ASP A 3 -4.56 -17.59 5.89
N LYS A 4 -3.60 -18.27 5.24
CA LYS A 4 -2.22 -17.77 5.08
C LYS A 4 -2.14 -16.47 4.28
N PHE A 5 -3.00 -16.27 3.29
CA PHE A 5 -3.04 -15.05 2.50
C PHE A 5 -3.63 -13.91 3.33
N VAL A 6 -4.71 -14.19 4.08
CA VAL A 6 -5.31 -13.20 4.99
C VAL A 6 -4.32 -12.75 6.07
N VAL A 7 -3.62 -13.70 6.70
CA VAL A 7 -2.56 -13.37 7.68
C VAL A 7 -1.50 -12.49 7.04
N SER A 8 -1.01 -12.86 5.85
CA SER A 8 0.02 -12.08 5.14
C SER A 8 -0.45 -10.67 4.76
N MET A 9 -1.68 -10.53 4.27
CA MET A 9 -2.30 -9.24 3.95
C MET A 9 -2.45 -8.35 5.20
N ALA A 10 -2.95 -8.94 6.29
CA ALA A 10 -3.12 -8.24 7.56
C ALA A 10 -1.78 -7.80 8.15
N SER A 11 -0.76 -8.66 8.12
CA SER A 11 0.59 -8.33 8.59
C SER A 11 1.21 -7.17 7.83
N LEU A 12 1.09 -7.11 6.49
CA LEU A 12 1.56 -5.97 5.70
C LEU A 12 0.85 -4.67 6.09
N ARG A 13 -0.46 -4.72 6.36
CA ARG A 13 -1.22 -3.55 6.81
C ARG A 13 -0.81 -3.08 8.19
N LEU A 14 -0.62 -4.01 9.13
CA LEU A 14 -0.13 -3.68 10.46
C LEU A 14 1.26 -3.03 10.40
N PHE A 15 2.15 -3.57 9.56
CA PHE A 15 3.46 -3.00 9.34
C PHE A 15 3.39 -1.58 8.75
N SER A 16 2.63 -1.40 7.65
CA SER A 16 2.46 -0.08 7.02
C SER A 16 1.83 0.94 7.96
N GLY A 17 0.77 0.57 8.68
CA GLY A 17 0.11 1.45 9.64
C GLY A 17 1.05 1.85 10.77
N SER A 18 1.94 0.95 11.19
CA SER A 18 2.99 1.27 12.17
C SER A 18 3.98 2.31 11.62
N VAL A 19 4.36 2.22 10.34
CA VAL A 19 5.20 3.23 9.68
C VAL A 19 4.50 4.60 9.63
N GLU A 20 3.20 4.65 9.35
CA GLU A 20 2.43 5.90 9.39
C GLU A 20 2.39 6.52 10.79
N ILE A 21 2.16 5.69 11.82
CA ILE A 21 2.17 6.15 13.23
C ILE A 21 3.56 6.71 13.59
N LEU A 22 4.64 6.01 13.22
CA LEU A 22 6.01 6.48 13.47
C LEU A 22 6.30 7.81 12.75
N ALA A 23 5.87 7.93 11.50
CA ALA A 23 6.01 9.17 10.73
C ALA A 23 5.24 10.32 11.39
N ALA A 24 4.00 10.09 11.83
CA ALA A 24 3.20 11.08 12.54
C ALA A 24 3.86 11.53 13.86
N ILE A 25 4.37 10.58 14.66
CA ILE A 25 5.13 10.89 15.88
C ILE A 25 6.36 11.73 15.53
N TRP A 26 7.07 11.41 14.44
CA TRP A 26 8.25 12.18 14.02
C TRP A 26 7.87 13.59 13.55
N MET A 27 6.79 13.76 12.80
CA MET A 27 6.27 15.08 12.42
C MET A 27 5.95 15.94 13.66
N LEU A 28 5.28 15.36 14.66
CA LEU A 28 4.97 16.04 15.93
C LEU A 28 6.24 16.44 16.70
N ARG A 29 7.29 15.59 16.67
CA ARG A 29 8.58 15.89 17.30
C ARG A 29 9.34 17.01 16.60
N LEU A 30 9.25 17.10 15.27
CA LEU A 30 9.92 18.14 14.49
C LEU A 30 9.22 19.49 14.63
N ASN A 31 7.90 19.48 14.86
CA ASN A 31 7.05 20.66 15.14
C ASN A 31 7.28 21.84 14.18
N GLN A 32 7.57 21.54 12.91
CA GLN A 32 7.81 22.51 11.85
C GLN A 32 7.15 21.99 10.59
N VAL A 33 6.34 22.83 9.94
CA VAL A 33 5.51 22.45 8.79
C VAL A 33 6.37 21.95 7.63
N ASP A 34 7.47 22.63 7.30
CA ASP A 34 8.35 22.25 6.18
C ASP A 34 8.97 20.86 6.39
N LYS A 35 9.40 20.57 7.62
CA LYS A 35 9.97 19.26 7.98
C LYS A 35 8.90 18.16 7.99
N ALA A 36 7.70 18.47 8.48
CA ALA A 36 6.58 17.53 8.43
C ALA A 36 6.18 17.20 6.99
N LEU A 37 6.19 18.19 6.10
CA LEU A 37 5.98 18.02 4.65
C LEU A 37 7.04 17.12 4.02
N ALA A 38 8.31 17.25 4.41
CA ALA A 38 9.37 16.37 3.93
C ALA A 38 9.12 14.91 4.36
N VAL A 39 8.76 14.67 5.62
CA VAL A 39 8.41 13.33 6.11
C VAL A 39 7.18 12.78 5.38
N ASN A 40 6.15 13.60 5.16
CA ASN A 40 4.94 13.18 4.46
C ASN A 40 5.21 12.85 2.99
N SER A 41 6.10 13.60 2.35
CA SER A 41 6.52 13.35 0.97
C SER A 41 7.26 12.01 0.85
N ALA A 42 8.07 11.64 1.84
CA ALA A 42 8.67 10.32 1.91
C ALA A 42 7.62 9.21 2.15
N LEU A 43 6.65 9.47 3.02
CA LEU A 43 5.57 8.54 3.37
C LEU A 43 4.59 8.30 2.19
N ALA A 44 4.46 9.26 1.27
CA ALA A 44 3.55 9.19 0.12
C ALA A 44 3.78 7.95 -0.77
N PHE A 45 4.99 7.36 -0.77
CA PHE A 45 5.31 6.15 -1.52
C PHE A 45 4.90 4.86 -0.79
N VAL A 46 4.79 4.88 0.54
CA VAL A 46 4.54 3.69 1.36
C VAL A 46 3.14 3.15 1.11
N GLY A 47 2.12 4.01 1.11
CA GLY A 47 0.73 3.62 0.87
C GLY A 47 0.53 2.89 -0.47
N PRO A 48 0.98 3.46 -1.60
CA PRO A 48 0.89 2.82 -2.92
C PRO A 48 1.64 1.49 -3.00
N LEU A 49 2.86 1.39 -2.43
CA LEU A 49 3.62 0.14 -2.39
C LEU A 49 2.89 -0.95 -1.63
N VAL A 50 2.38 -0.64 -0.44
CA VAL A 50 1.68 -1.60 0.41
C VAL A 50 0.36 -2.02 -0.23
N LEU A 51 -0.36 -1.10 -0.87
CA LEU A 51 -1.57 -1.43 -1.62
C LEU A 51 -1.27 -2.46 -2.71
N ILE A 52 -0.26 -2.25 -3.54
CA ILE A 52 0.11 -3.16 -4.62
C ILE A 52 0.49 -4.53 -4.06
N LEU A 53 1.32 -4.58 -3.01
CA LEU A 53 1.75 -5.85 -2.40
C LEU A 53 0.57 -6.61 -1.80
N THR A 54 -0.28 -5.96 -1.00
CA THR A 54 -1.46 -6.58 -0.39
C THR A 54 -2.44 -7.06 -1.46
N THR A 55 -2.72 -6.26 -2.48
CA THR A 55 -3.58 -6.64 -3.59
C THR A 55 -3.01 -7.84 -4.33
N THR A 56 -1.70 -7.85 -4.62
CA THR A 56 -1.03 -8.98 -5.28
C THR A 56 -1.20 -10.27 -4.49
N ILE A 57 -0.95 -10.25 -3.18
CA ILE A 57 -1.16 -11.42 -2.29
C ILE A 57 -2.62 -11.89 -2.33
N GLY A 58 -3.58 -10.97 -2.27
CA GLY A 58 -5.01 -11.28 -2.35
C GLY A 58 -5.38 -11.94 -3.69
N LEU A 59 -4.82 -11.47 -4.81
CA LEU A 59 -5.04 -12.06 -6.13
C LEU A 59 -4.43 -13.46 -6.22
N PHE A 60 -3.22 -13.67 -5.69
CA PHE A 60 -2.60 -15.00 -5.62
C PHE A 60 -3.47 -15.97 -4.81
N GLY A 61 -4.06 -15.53 -3.70
CA GLY A 61 -4.97 -16.34 -2.89
C GLY A 61 -6.31 -16.67 -3.59
N MET A 62 -6.66 -15.93 -4.64
CA MET A 62 -7.86 -16.15 -5.45
C MET A 62 -7.56 -16.66 -6.85
N ALA A 63 -6.30 -17.02 -7.15
CA ALA A 63 -5.85 -17.28 -8.52
C ALA A 63 -6.69 -18.35 -9.24
N ASP A 64 -7.03 -19.43 -8.53
CA ASP A 64 -7.84 -20.53 -9.09
C ASP A 64 -9.30 -20.15 -9.37
N LYS A 65 -9.79 -19.05 -8.78
CA LYS A 65 -11.17 -18.55 -8.94
C LYS A 65 -11.26 -17.37 -9.90
N LEU A 66 -10.13 -16.88 -10.39
CA LEU A 66 -10.05 -15.64 -11.15
C LEU A 66 -9.86 -15.93 -12.64
N SER A 67 -10.79 -15.48 -13.48
CA SER A 67 -10.60 -15.57 -14.93
C SER A 67 -9.54 -14.58 -15.40
N TRP A 68 -8.82 -14.93 -16.47
CA TRP A 68 -7.81 -14.07 -17.10
C TRP A 68 -8.31 -12.66 -17.43
N GLY A 69 -9.60 -12.52 -17.80
CA GLY A 69 -10.22 -11.21 -18.04
C GLY A 69 -10.33 -10.34 -16.78
N LYS A 70 -10.60 -10.92 -15.62
CA LYS A 70 -10.65 -10.18 -14.34
C LYS A 70 -9.26 -9.74 -13.90
N ILE A 71 -8.24 -10.58 -14.13
CA ILE A 71 -6.84 -10.22 -13.87
C ILE A 71 -6.45 -9.00 -14.72
N GLY A 72 -6.79 -9.00 -16.01
CA GLY A 72 -6.52 -7.87 -16.91
C GLY A 72 -7.12 -6.55 -16.41
N TRP A 73 -8.39 -6.55 -15.99
CA TRP A 73 -9.03 -5.35 -15.43
C TRP A 73 -8.38 -4.84 -14.14
N ILE A 74 -7.96 -5.75 -13.26
CA ILE A 74 -7.30 -5.39 -12.01
C ILE A 74 -5.91 -4.79 -12.29
N MET A 75 -5.17 -5.37 -13.23
CA MET A 75 -3.88 -4.83 -13.67
C MET A 75 -4.04 -3.45 -14.33
N CYS A 76 -5.06 -3.24 -15.17
CA CYS A 76 -5.37 -1.93 -15.74
C CYS A 76 -5.68 -0.88 -14.65
N GLY A 77 -6.49 -1.24 -13.65
CA GLY A 77 -6.78 -0.36 -12.52
C GLY A 77 -5.53 -0.02 -11.70
N ALA A 78 -4.68 -1.01 -11.42
CA ALA A 78 -3.40 -0.78 -10.74
C ALA A 78 -2.45 0.11 -11.57
N ALA A 79 -2.42 -0.07 -12.90
CA ALA A 79 -1.63 0.77 -13.80
C ALA A 79 -2.13 2.22 -13.82
N PHE A 80 -3.44 2.46 -13.82
CA PHE A 80 -4.01 3.81 -13.71
C PHE A 80 -3.72 4.47 -12.37
N LEU A 81 -3.79 3.71 -11.26
CA LEU A 81 -3.43 4.20 -9.94
C LEU A 81 -1.96 4.62 -9.90
N LEU A 82 -1.06 3.75 -10.38
CA LEU A 82 0.37 4.05 -10.49
C LEU A 82 0.63 5.27 -11.39
N TYR A 83 -0.03 5.33 -12.55
CA TYR A 83 0.09 6.45 -13.46
C TYR A 83 -0.34 7.78 -12.81
N GLY A 84 -1.44 7.80 -12.07
CA GLY A 84 -1.90 9.00 -11.35
C GLY A 84 -0.95 9.47 -10.25
N ILE A 85 -0.20 8.55 -9.64
CA ILE A 85 0.76 8.88 -8.58
C ILE A 85 2.11 9.31 -9.16
N LEU A 86 2.56 8.63 -10.22
CA LEU A 86 3.88 8.86 -10.82
C LEU A 86 3.89 10.05 -11.77
N LYS A 87 2.74 10.39 -12.37
CA LYS A 87 2.64 11.55 -13.27
C LYS A 87 2.43 12.81 -12.44
N LYS A 88 3.52 13.56 -12.26
CA LYS A 88 3.53 14.91 -11.68
C LYS A 88 3.09 15.95 -12.71
#